data_AF-R9UAN4-F1
#
_entry.id   AF-R9UAN4-F1
#
_cell.length_a   1.000
_cell.length_b   1.000
_cell.length_c   1.000
_cell.angle_alpha   90.00
_cell.angle_beta   90.00
_cell.angle_gamma   90.00
#
_symmetry.space_group_name_H-M   'P 1'
#
loop_
_entity.id
_entity.type
_entity.pdbx_description
1 polymer ?
#
loop_
_entity_poly.entity_id
_entity_poly.type
_entity_poly.pdbx_seq_one_letter_code
_entity_poly.pdbx_strand_id
1 'polypeptide(L)'
;QNMESWPFFNQVTADLTPVNSKKVAVKFDYFKIGGLIPVKAPDRARGSLEITYLDEDLRVSRGDKGNLFILKMIDRSYRVPTK
;
A
#
# COMPACT_ATOMS: atom_id res chain seq x y z
N GLN A 1 3.45 -7.36 -6.81
CA GLN A 1 2.12 -7.01 -7.31
C GLN A 1 1.12 -7.84 -6.51
N ASN A 2 0.12 -7.24 -5.85
CA ASN A 2 -0.92 -8.03 -5.16
C ASN A 2 -1.68 -8.81 -6.23
N MET A 3 -1.63 -10.14 -6.19
CA MET A 3 -2.22 -11.00 -7.21
C MET A 3 -3.51 -11.57 -6.64
N GLU A 4 -4.56 -10.78 -6.69
CA GLU A 4 -5.90 -11.24 -6.32
C GLU A 4 -6.54 -12.02 -7.49
N SER A 5 -7.23 -13.11 -7.17
CA SER A 5 -7.93 -13.95 -8.13
C SER A 5 -9.39 -13.52 -8.26
N TRP A 6 -9.98 -13.76 -9.43
CA TRP A 6 -11.41 -13.58 -9.65
C TRP A 6 -12.23 -14.31 -8.56
N PRO A 7 -13.32 -13.71 -8.04
CA PRO A 7 -13.90 -12.39 -8.38
C PRO A 7 -13.42 -11.22 -7.50
N PHE A 8 -12.45 -11.42 -6.59
CA PHE A 8 -12.14 -10.47 -5.52
C PHE A 8 -10.97 -9.56 -5.86
N PHE A 9 -11.11 -8.70 -6.88
CA PHE A 9 -10.14 -7.65 -7.16
C PHE A 9 -10.46 -6.39 -6.34
N ASN A 10 -9.99 -6.36 -5.10
CA ASN A 10 -10.06 -5.21 -4.22
C ASN A 10 -8.86 -4.30 -4.48
N GLN A 11 -9.12 -3.17 -5.15
CA GLN A 11 -8.12 -2.12 -5.31
C GLN A 11 -8.38 -1.00 -4.31
N VAL A 12 -7.32 -0.44 -3.75
CA VAL A 12 -7.39 0.77 -2.93
C VAL A 12 -6.43 1.83 -3.46
N THR A 13 -6.91 3.07 -3.51
CA THR A 13 -6.07 4.25 -3.72
C THR A 13 -5.86 4.93 -2.38
N ALA A 14 -4.62 5.30 -2.08
CA ALA A 14 -4.26 5.96 -0.84
C ALA A 14 -3.09 6.92 -1.05
N ASP A 15 -3.13 8.02 -0.30
CA ASP A 15 -2.01 8.93 -0.15
C ASP A 15 -1.08 8.42 0.96
N LEU A 16 0.23 8.41 0.65
CA LEU A 16 1.29 8.03 1.57
C LEU A 16 2.09 9.28 1.93
N THR A 17 2.04 9.70 3.19
CA THR A 17 2.83 10.81 3.70
C THR A 17 3.98 10.29 4.57
N PRO A 18 5.24 10.56 4.22
CA PRO A 18 6.37 10.12 5.04
C PRO A 18 6.36 10.84 6.39
N VAL A 19 6.45 10.07 7.47
CA VAL A 19 6.56 10.59 8.85
C VAL A 19 8.03 10.60 9.27
N ASN A 20 8.76 9.54 8.93
CA ASN A 20 10.20 9.43 9.08
C ASN A 20 10.75 8.38 8.09
N SER A 21 12.04 8.03 8.19
CA SER A 21 12.71 7.09 7.29
C SER A 21 12.14 5.67 7.26
N LYS A 22 11.36 5.28 8.28
CA LYS A 22 10.80 3.93 8.42
C LYS A 22 9.28 3.90 8.61
N LYS A 23 8.60 5.05 8.60
CA LYS A 23 7.16 5.13 8.87
C LYS A 23 6.47 6.07 7.91
N VAL A 24 5.35 5.61 7.36
CA VAL A 24 4.45 6.39 6.51
C VAL A 24 3.05 6.42 7.10
N ALA A 25 2.42 7.58 7.05
CA ALA A 25 0.99 7.74 7.31
C ALA A 25 0.23 7.41 6.03
N VAL A 26 -0.87 6.67 6.18
CA VAL A 26 -1.72 6.22 5.08
C VAL A 26 -3.08 6.89 5.22
N LYS A 27 -3.53 7.58 4.18
CA LYS A 27 -4.89 8.10 4.06
C LYS A 27 -5.55 7.42 2.86
N PHE A 28 -6.61 6.65 3.11
CA PHE A 28 -7.34 5.99 2.04
C PHE A 28 -8.31 6.96 1.38
N ASP A 29 -8.40 6.93 0.04
CA ASP A 29 -9.30 7.80 -0.71
C ASP A 29 -10.49 7.01 -1.29
N TYR A 30 -10.22 5.90 -1.98
CA TYR A 30 -11.23 5.08 -2.63
C TYR A 30 -10.90 3.60 -2.56
N PHE A 31 -11.94 2.79 -2.32
CA PHE A 31 -11.92 1.34 -2.45
C PHE A 31 -12.73 0.93 -3.68
N LYS A 32 -12.22 0.01 -4.50
CA LYS A 32 -12.98 -0.55 -5.63
C LYS A 32 -13.57 -1.90 -5.23
N ILE A 33 -14.90 -2.01 -5.30
CA ILE A 33 -15.61 -3.27 -5.09
C ILE A 33 -15.75 -3.97 -6.45
N GLY A 34 -15.27 -5.21 -6.53
CA GLY A 34 -15.30 -6.01 -7.77
C GLY A 34 -14.60 -5.34 -8.96
N GLY A 35 -13.59 -4.50 -8.69
CA GLY A 35 -12.85 -3.75 -9.71
C GLY A 35 -13.58 -2.60 -10.40
N LEU A 36 -14.90 -2.43 -10.19
CA LEU A 36 -15.74 -1.51 -10.99
C LEU A 36 -16.33 -0.34 -10.19
N ILE A 37 -16.76 -0.57 -8.95
CA ILE A 37 -17.53 0.43 -8.19
C ILE A 37 -16.59 1.14 -7.20
N PRO A 38 -16.24 2.43 -7.41
CA PRO A 38 -15.45 3.19 -6.46
C PRO A 38 -16.32 3.64 -5.27
N VAL A 39 -15.89 3.29 -4.06
CA VAL A 39 -16.48 3.72 -2.79
C VAL A 39 -15.50 4.64 -2.10
N LYS A 40 -15.93 5.88 -1.83
CA LYS A 40 -15.11 6.87 -1.13
C LYS A 40 -14.87 6.42 0.31
N ALA A 41 -13.61 6.44 0.72
CA ALA A 41 -13.24 6.16 2.10
C ALA A 41 -13.69 7.32 3.02
N PRO A 42 -14.19 7.03 4.23
CA PRO A 42 -14.49 8.09 5.20
C PRO A 42 -13.20 8.76 5.67
N ASP A 43 -13.23 10.01 6.10
CA ASP A 43 -12.02 10.75 6.52
C ASP A 43 -11.27 10.10 7.69
N ARG A 44 -11.96 9.26 8.48
CA ARG A 44 -11.39 8.46 9.56
C ARG A 44 -10.61 7.22 9.08
N ALA A 45 -10.71 6.84 7.81
CA ALA A 45 -9.98 5.73 7.22
C ALA A 45 -8.52 6.14 7.04
N ARG A 46 -7.79 6.07 8.15
CA ARG A 46 -6.37 6.35 8.25
C ARG A 46 -5.66 5.17 8.90
N GLY A 47 -4.41 5.00 8.54
CA GLY A 47 -3.53 4.01 9.14
C GLY A 47 -2.08 4.46 9.11
N SER A 48 -1.20 3.60 9.57
CA SER A 48 0.24 3.79 9.40
C SER A 48 0.91 2.49 9.03
N LEU A 49 1.96 2.61 8.24
CA LEU A 49 2.79 1.49 7.83
C LEU A 49 4.22 1.74 8.32
N GLU A 50 4.73 0.80 9.10
CA GLU A 50 6.13 0.76 9.49
C GLU A 50 6.88 -0.19 8.57
N ILE A 51 8.06 0.23 8.09
CA ILE A 51 8.82 -0.43 7.03
C ILE A 51 10.18 -0.81 7.58
N THR A 52 10.55 -2.07 7.41
CA THR A 52 11.89 -2.59 7.69
C THR A 52 12.44 -3.24 6.42
N TYR A 53 13.63 -2.82 6.02
CA TYR A 53 14.37 -3.40 4.91
C TYR A 53 15.21 -4.53 5.47
N LEU A 54 15.03 -5.74 4.94
CA LEU A 54 15.87 -6.88 5.31
C LEU A 54 17.16 -6.86 4.47
N ASP A 55 17.00 -6.54 3.18
CA ASP A 55 18.07 -6.35 2.21
C ASP A 55 17.61 -5.37 1.10
N GLU A 56 18.35 -5.29 0.00
CA GLU A 56 18.04 -4.44 -1.16
C GLU A 56 16.82 -4.92 -1.97
N ASP A 57 16.49 -6.22 -1.87
CA ASP A 57 15.48 -6.87 -2.68
C ASP A 57 14.20 -7.20 -1.88
N LEU A 58 14.25 -7.16 -0.55
CA LEU A 58 13.18 -7.58 0.34
C LEU A 58 12.93 -6.53 1.43
N ARG A 59 11.66 -6.13 1.52
CA ARG A 59 11.16 -5.33 2.64
C ARG A 59 9.96 -5.98 3.28
N VAL A 60 9.90 -5.85 4.59
CA VAL A 60 8.76 -6.23 5.41
C VAL A 60 8.10 -4.95 5.91
N SER A 61 6.77 -4.92 5.92
CA SER A 61 6.04 -3.77 6.43
C SER A 61 4.85 -4.19 7.27
N ARG A 62 4.63 -3.50 8.39
CA ARG A 62 3.56 -3.78 9.35
C ARG A 62 2.58 -2.62 9.39
N GLY A 63 1.32 -2.92 9.12
CA GLY A 63 0.21 -1.99 9.29
C GLY A 63 -0.21 -1.92 10.76
N ASP A 64 -0.64 -0.73 11.20
CA ASP A 64 -1.20 -0.51 12.54
C ASP A 64 -2.51 -1.29 12.80
N LYS A 65 -3.16 -1.80 11.74
CA LYS A 65 -4.36 -2.64 11.81
C LYS A 65 -4.07 -4.15 11.78
N GLY A 66 -2.81 -4.56 12.00
CA GLY A 66 -2.43 -5.96 12.12
C GLY A 66 -2.05 -6.65 10.80
N ASN A 67 -2.05 -5.91 9.67
CA ASN A 67 -1.59 -6.45 8.39
C ASN A 67 -0.06 -6.56 8.35
N LEU A 68 0.45 -7.63 7.74
CA LEU A 68 1.86 -7.82 7.42
C LEU A 68 2.01 -7.91 5.90
N PHE A 69 2.92 -7.12 5.34
CA PHE A 69 3.26 -7.13 3.93
C PHE A 69 4.70 -7.54 3.76
N ILE A 70 4.94 -8.46 2.83
CA ILE A 70 6.29 -8.85 2.40
C ILE A 70 6.38 -8.49 0.93
N LEU A 71 7.31 -7.60 0.60
CA LEU A 71 7.47 -7.11 -0.77
C LEU A 71 8.86 -7.44 -1.27
N LYS A 72 8.90 -8.17 -2.39
CA LYS A 72 10.10 -8.37 -3.19
C LYS A 72 10.20 -7.30 -4.27
N MET A 73 11.35 -6.66 -4.37
CA MET A 73 11.72 -5.76 -5.46
C MET A 73 12.00 -6.62 -6.70
N ILE A 74 11.31 -6.30 -7.80
CA ILE A 74 11.40 -7.06 -9.06
C ILE A 74 12.29 -6.34 -10.08
N ASP A 75 12.34 -5.02 -10.04
CA ASP A 75 13.16 -4.19 -10.94
C ASP A 75 13.76 -2.99 -10.18
N ARG A 76 15.10 -2.96 -10.04
CA ARG A 76 15.84 -1.90 -9.34
C ARG A 76 15.93 -0.62 -10.18
N SER A 77 15.80 -0.76 -11.50
CA SER A 77 15.89 0.37 -12.43
C SER A 77 14.59 1.18 -12.47
N TYR A 78 13.48 0.60 -12.02
CA TYR A 78 12.19 1.28 -11.98
C TYR A 78 12.25 2.59 -11.20
N ARG A 79 11.69 3.65 -11.79
CA ARG A 79 11.51 4.96 -11.17
C ARG A 79 10.04 5.32 -11.27
N VAL A 80 9.48 5.82 -10.17
CA VAL A 80 8.10 6.31 -10.17
C VAL A 80 8.03 7.48 -11.15
N PRO A 81 7.13 7.45 -12.15
CA PRO A 81 6.95 8.57 -13.06
C PRO A 81 6.58 9.82 -12.27
N THR A 82 7.36 10.89 -12.43
CA THR A 82 6.98 12.21 -11.92
C THR A 82 5.88 12.76 -12.82
N LYS A 83 4.76 13.16 -12.19
CA LYS A 83 3.70 13.92 -12.86
C LYS A 83 4.16 15.32 -13.20
#